data_AF-A0A9E5K1I8-F1
#
_entry.id   AF-A0A9E5K1I8-F1
#
_cell.length_a   1.000
_cell.length_b   1.000
_cell.length_c   1.000
_cell.angle_alpha   90.00
_cell.angle_beta   90.00
_cell.angle_gamma   90.00
#
_symmetry.space_group_name_H-M   'P 1'
#
loop_
_entity.id
_entity.type
_entity.pdbx_description
1 polymer ?
#
loop_
_entity_poly.entity_id
_entity_poly.type
_entity_poly.pdbx_seq_one_letter_code
_entity_poly.pdbx_strand_id
1 'polypeptide(L)'
;MRDHGARLALVALGCIVAARVGIELASRSTTVVVRASAVWWLVAAIAVSVTVWRALTNRRIVVAVTAVLLVLAAHGASHWQALMTPQLGEFSGVATAVSDAQSRRGAVTVVVRVAGERFRLTQHGTGRGALLAVRTGDRLVLDAERAALDARRLRFVAGRHIQGELRNVTVHAVLPAVAPWHRAANRVHEMIDHGLRTTHPHDAALARGLVLGDDSGQ
;
A
#
# COMPACT_ATOMS: atom_id res chain seq x y z
N MET A 1 5.97 -44.67 3.40
CA MET A 1 6.91 -43.65 2.84
C MET A 1 6.20 -42.36 2.39
N ARG A 2 5.09 -41.91 3.03
CA ARG A 2 4.19 -40.88 2.46
C ARG A 2 3.90 -39.65 3.35
N ASP A 3 4.59 -39.47 4.49
CA ASP A 3 4.18 -38.47 5.50
C ASP A 3 5.13 -37.28 5.68
N HIS A 4 6.32 -37.29 5.06
CA HIS A 4 7.33 -36.24 5.31
C HIS A 4 7.02 -34.91 4.61
N GLY A 5 6.37 -34.94 3.44
CA GLY A 5 5.97 -33.73 2.72
C GLY A 5 4.86 -32.96 3.45
N ALA A 6 3.85 -33.67 3.97
CA ALA A 6 2.75 -33.07 4.71
C ALA A 6 3.22 -32.40 6.01
N ARG A 7 4.18 -33.01 6.71
CA ARG A 7 4.76 -32.46 7.95
C ARG A 7 5.57 -31.19 7.70
N LEU A 8 6.30 -31.12 6.58
CA LEU A 8 7.06 -29.91 6.21
C LEU A 8 6.15 -28.76 5.76
N ALA A 9 5.08 -29.07 5.01
CA ALA A 9 4.07 -28.09 4.63
C ALA A 9 3.33 -27.52 5.85
N LEU A 10 3.00 -28.35 6.84
CA LEU A 10 2.39 -27.93 8.11
C LEU A 10 3.30 -27.02 8.92
N VAL A 11 4.61 -27.30 8.96
CA VAL A 11 5.58 -26.44 9.66
C VAL A 11 5.73 -25.10 8.94
N ALA A 12 5.80 -25.08 7.61
CA ALA A 12 5.89 -23.85 6.84
C ALA A 12 4.61 -22.99 6.98
N LEU A 13 3.43 -23.62 6.91
CA LEU A 13 2.15 -22.95 7.18
C LEU A 13 2.08 -22.42 8.61
N GLY A 14 2.56 -23.19 9.59
CA GLY A 14 2.66 -22.76 10.99
C GLY A 14 3.55 -21.53 11.17
N CYS A 15 4.71 -21.48 10.50
CA CYS A 15 5.60 -20.32 10.52
C CYS A 15 4.97 -19.09 9.86
N ILE A 16 4.24 -19.25 8.76
CA ILE A 16 3.57 -18.15 8.05
C ILE A 16 2.40 -17.59 8.87
N VAL A 17 1.59 -18.47 9.48
CA VAL A 17 0.47 -18.06 10.35
C VAL A 17 0.99 -17.38 11.62
N ALA A 18 2.05 -17.91 12.24
CA ALA A 18 2.69 -17.29 13.40
C ALA A 18 3.28 -15.91 13.07
N ALA A 19 3.93 -15.76 11.91
CA ALA A 19 4.43 -14.48 11.44
C ALA A 19 3.30 -13.47 11.20
N ARG A 20 2.16 -13.92 10.64
CA ARG A 20 0.99 -13.06 10.42
C ARG A 20 0.33 -12.61 11.73
N VAL A 21 0.12 -13.51 12.68
CA VAL A 21 -0.45 -13.18 13.99
C VAL A 21 0.47 -12.25 14.79
N GLY A 22 1.80 -12.43 14.68
CA GLY A 22 2.78 -11.55 15.30
C GLY A 22 2.74 -10.12 14.76
N ILE A 23 2.57 -9.94 13.44
CA ILE A 23 2.42 -8.63 12.80
C ILE A 23 1.12 -7.94 13.25
N GLU A 24 0.04 -8.70 13.39
CA GLU A 24 -1.26 -8.17 13.83
C GLU A 24 -1.22 -7.72 15.31
N LEU A 25 -0.56 -8.49 16.19
CA LEU A 25 -0.46 -8.17 17.62
C LEU A 25 0.49 -6.99 17.89
N ALA A 26 1.56 -6.86 17.10
CA ALA A 26 2.50 -5.73 17.18
C ALA A 26 1.86 -4.39 16.79
N SER A 27 0.73 -4.42 16.06
CA SER A 27 0.03 -3.21 15.62
C SER A 27 -0.83 -2.54 16.72
N ARG A 28 -1.06 -3.20 17.87
CA ARG A 28 -2.09 -2.77 18.85
C ARG A 28 -1.59 -2.08 20.13
N SER A 29 -0.29 -2.07 20.47
CA SER A 29 0.21 -1.21 21.58
C SER A 29 1.74 -1.03 21.58
N THR A 30 2.18 0.22 21.77
CA THR A 30 3.57 0.68 21.63
C THR A 30 4.53 0.19 22.72
N THR A 31 4.05 -0.28 23.87
CA THR A 31 4.89 -0.71 25.00
C THR A 31 5.27 -2.18 24.99
N VAL A 32 4.59 -3.03 24.20
CA VAL A 32 4.92 -4.46 24.05
C VAL A 32 6.00 -4.71 22.98
N VAL A 33 6.25 -3.72 22.11
CA VAL A 33 7.12 -3.81 20.92
C VAL A 33 8.58 -4.17 21.25
N VAL A 34 9.12 -3.71 22.38
CA VAL A 34 10.56 -3.88 22.69
C VAL A 34 10.86 -5.26 23.30
N ARG A 35 9.96 -5.84 24.10
CA ARG A 35 10.16 -7.19 24.67
C ARG A 35 9.70 -8.29 23.73
N ALA A 36 8.66 -8.03 22.92
CA ALA A 36 8.24 -8.97 21.89
C ALA A 36 9.30 -9.12 20.79
N SER A 37 9.97 -8.03 20.38
CA SER A 37 10.98 -8.10 19.30
C SER A 37 12.16 -9.02 19.65
N ALA A 38 12.69 -8.98 20.87
CA ALA A 38 13.81 -9.84 21.28
C ALA A 38 13.44 -11.34 21.29
N VAL A 39 12.25 -11.69 21.79
CA VAL A 39 11.76 -13.08 21.80
C VAL A 39 11.53 -13.57 20.37
N TRP A 40 10.97 -12.72 19.50
CA TRP A 40 10.76 -13.05 18.09
C TRP A 40 12.06 -13.22 17.30
N TRP A 41 13.07 -12.39 17.55
CA TRP A 41 14.40 -12.56 16.97
C TRP A 41 15.07 -13.86 17.44
N LEU A 42 14.87 -14.25 18.70
CA LEU A 42 15.41 -15.49 19.25
C LEU A 42 14.71 -16.73 18.67
N VAL A 43 13.38 -16.70 18.51
CA VAL A 43 12.62 -17.76 17.83
C VAL A 43 13.02 -17.87 16.36
N ALA A 44 13.20 -16.74 15.66
CA ALA A 44 13.67 -16.72 14.28
C ALA A 44 15.11 -17.27 14.17
N ALA A 45 16.01 -16.89 15.07
CA ALA A 45 17.38 -17.39 15.10
C ALA A 45 17.43 -18.91 15.37
N ILE A 46 16.59 -19.43 16.27
CA ILE A 46 16.47 -20.86 16.54
C ILE A 46 15.90 -21.59 15.33
N ALA A 47 14.84 -21.07 14.71
CA ALA A 47 14.24 -21.66 13.51
C ALA A 47 15.25 -21.72 12.36
N VAL A 48 15.98 -20.62 12.11
CA VAL A 48 17.07 -20.56 11.12
C VAL A 48 18.16 -21.57 11.47
N SER A 49 18.63 -21.61 12.71
CA SER A 49 19.67 -22.55 13.16
C SER A 49 19.25 -24.02 13.01
N VAL A 50 17.98 -24.36 13.31
CA VAL A 50 17.43 -25.70 13.14
C VAL A 50 17.29 -26.05 11.64
N THR A 51 16.87 -25.09 10.80
CA THR A 51 16.83 -25.30 9.35
C THR A 51 18.22 -25.46 8.75
N VAL A 52 19.22 -24.69 9.21
CA VAL A 52 20.62 -24.80 8.78
C VAL A 52 21.21 -26.14 9.25
N TRP A 53 20.99 -26.53 10.51
CA TRP A 53 21.40 -27.84 11.03
C TRP A 53 20.79 -29.00 10.23
N ARG A 54 19.48 -28.97 9.97
CA ARG A 54 18.78 -29.98 9.16
C ARG A 54 19.18 -29.96 7.68
N ALA A 55 19.51 -28.79 7.14
CA ALA A 55 20.06 -28.64 5.80
C ALA A 55 21.45 -29.28 5.73
N LEU A 56 22.33 -29.03 6.70
CA LEU A 56 23.66 -29.64 6.78
C LEU A 56 23.62 -31.17 6.87
N THR A 57 22.57 -31.76 7.47
CA THR A 57 22.40 -33.23 7.54
C THR A 57 21.69 -33.83 6.31
N ASN A 58 20.96 -33.05 5.51
CA ASN A 58 20.15 -33.57 4.41
C ASN A 58 20.20 -32.67 3.17
N ARG A 59 20.96 -33.11 2.15
CA ARG A 59 21.17 -32.43 0.87
C ARG A 59 19.87 -31.98 0.18
N ARG A 60 18.76 -32.72 0.36
CA ARG A 60 17.47 -32.35 -0.25
C ARG A 60 16.85 -31.09 0.38
N ILE A 61 17.06 -30.88 1.68
CA ILE A 61 16.57 -29.71 2.40
C ILE A 61 17.40 -28.47 2.01
N VAL A 62 18.73 -28.61 1.87
CA VAL A 62 19.60 -27.53 1.35
C VAL A 62 19.09 -27.05 0.00
N VAL A 63 18.87 -27.97 -0.95
CA VAL A 63 18.43 -27.63 -2.30
C VAL A 63 17.08 -26.93 -2.28
N ALA A 64 16.13 -27.40 -1.47
CA ALA A 64 14.81 -26.78 -1.35
C ALA A 64 14.87 -25.36 -0.76
N VAL A 65 15.62 -25.16 0.33
CA VAL A 65 15.78 -23.84 0.97
C VAL A 65 16.51 -22.88 0.03
N THR A 66 17.59 -23.32 -0.62
CA THR A 66 18.31 -22.51 -1.60
C THR A 66 17.41 -22.14 -2.79
N ALA A 67 16.60 -23.07 -3.31
CA ALA A 67 15.67 -22.76 -4.38
C ALA A 67 14.63 -21.71 -3.96
N VAL A 68 14.07 -21.80 -2.75
CA VAL A 68 13.13 -20.79 -2.22
C VAL A 68 13.82 -19.44 -2.05
N LEU A 69 15.04 -19.40 -1.49
CA LEU A 69 15.79 -18.16 -1.33
C LEU A 69 16.11 -17.51 -2.68
N LEU A 70 16.48 -18.30 -3.69
CA LEU A 70 16.72 -17.80 -5.05
C LEU A 70 15.45 -17.24 -5.68
N VAL A 71 14.30 -17.91 -5.53
CA VAL A 71 13.01 -17.40 -6.02
C VAL A 71 12.64 -16.09 -5.33
N LEU A 72 12.79 -16.01 -4.00
CA LEU A 72 12.53 -14.78 -3.24
C LEU A 72 13.48 -13.65 -3.63
N ALA A 73 14.77 -13.94 -3.80
CA ALA A 73 15.76 -12.96 -4.23
C ALA A 73 15.48 -12.47 -5.66
N ALA A 74 15.17 -13.37 -6.59
CA ALA A 74 14.80 -13.02 -7.96
C ALA A 74 13.52 -12.18 -8.01
N HIS A 75 12.51 -12.55 -7.22
CA HIS A 75 11.27 -11.78 -7.10
C HIS A 75 11.54 -10.40 -6.52
N GLY A 76 12.30 -10.32 -5.42
CA GLY A 76 12.73 -9.06 -4.81
C GLY A 76 13.49 -8.16 -5.78
N ALA A 77 14.44 -8.73 -6.54
CA ALA A 77 15.17 -8.01 -7.57
C ALA A 77 14.27 -7.50 -8.70
N SER A 78 13.27 -8.29 -9.13
CA SER A 78 12.31 -7.86 -10.16
C SER A 78 11.44 -6.69 -9.70
N HIS A 79 10.95 -6.72 -8.46
CA HIS A 79 10.20 -5.62 -7.86
C HIS A 79 11.07 -4.39 -7.65
N TRP A 80 12.31 -4.58 -7.20
CA TRP A 80 13.28 -3.50 -7.06
C TRP A 80 13.57 -2.83 -8.40
N GLN A 81 13.78 -3.61 -9.46
CA GLN A 81 14.02 -3.10 -10.80
C GLN A 81 12.82 -2.29 -11.32
N ALA A 82 11.60 -2.79 -11.11
CA ALA A 82 10.38 -2.07 -11.47
C ALA A 82 10.23 -0.74 -10.70
N LEU A 83 10.76 -0.64 -9.48
CA LEU A 83 10.82 0.63 -8.73
C LEU A 83 11.88 1.60 -9.28
N MET A 84 13.00 1.06 -9.81
CA MET A 84 14.12 1.86 -10.30
C MET A 84 13.97 2.33 -11.75
N THR A 85 13.06 1.72 -12.53
CA THR A 85 12.79 2.08 -13.93
C THR A 85 11.33 2.47 -14.15
N PRO A 86 10.88 3.59 -13.55
CA PRO A 86 9.51 4.07 -13.76
C PRO A 86 9.27 4.43 -15.23
N GLN A 87 8.06 4.20 -15.71
CA GLN A 87 7.68 4.62 -17.06
C GLN A 87 7.44 6.13 -17.08
N LEU A 88 8.39 6.88 -17.65
CA LEU A 88 8.34 8.34 -17.75
C LEU A 88 7.85 8.81 -19.12
N GLY A 89 7.50 10.08 -19.23
CA GLY A 89 7.08 10.74 -20.45
C GLY A 89 5.55 10.89 -20.58
N GLU A 90 5.10 11.27 -21.77
CA GLU A 90 3.68 11.55 -22.02
C GLU A 90 2.78 10.34 -21.77
N PHE A 91 1.59 10.63 -21.26
CA PHE A 91 0.55 9.67 -20.99
C PHE A 91 -0.80 10.29 -21.33
N SER A 92 -1.58 9.56 -22.13
CA SER A 92 -2.98 9.86 -22.42
C SER A 92 -3.79 8.60 -22.15
N GLY A 93 -4.81 8.71 -21.30
CA GLY A 93 -5.70 7.58 -21.03
C GLY A 93 -6.37 7.61 -19.67
N VAL A 94 -6.71 6.42 -19.18
CA VAL A 94 -7.46 6.24 -17.93
C VAL A 94 -6.52 5.94 -16.77
N ALA A 95 -6.56 6.79 -15.75
CA ALA A 95 -5.91 6.58 -14.46
C ALA A 95 -6.96 6.14 -13.41
N THR A 96 -6.59 5.32 -12.44
CA THR A 96 -7.50 4.93 -11.34
C THR A 96 -7.06 5.56 -10.03
N ALA A 97 -7.94 6.27 -9.32
CA ALA A 97 -7.65 6.82 -8.01
C ALA A 97 -7.39 5.70 -6.99
N VAL A 98 -6.25 5.77 -6.31
CA VAL A 98 -5.85 4.83 -5.24
C VAL A 98 -6.00 5.47 -3.86
N SER A 99 -6.16 6.79 -3.81
CA SER A 99 -6.48 7.55 -2.62
C SER A 99 -7.63 8.51 -2.89
N ASP A 100 -8.28 8.94 -1.82
CA ASP A 100 -9.19 10.08 -1.85
C ASP A 100 -8.41 11.38 -2.11
N ALA A 101 -9.13 12.39 -2.60
CA ALA A 101 -8.61 13.73 -2.80
C ALA A 101 -8.31 14.41 -1.47
N GLN A 102 -7.08 14.93 -1.36
CA GLN A 102 -6.62 15.67 -0.19
C GLN A 102 -6.37 17.12 -0.55
N SER A 103 -7.14 18.03 0.03
CA SER A 103 -6.93 19.47 -0.10
C SER A 103 -5.96 19.95 0.98
N ARG A 104 -4.77 20.43 0.60
CA ARG A 104 -3.79 21.04 1.52
C ARG A 104 -3.15 22.26 0.86
N ARG A 105 -3.06 23.38 1.60
CA ARG A 105 -2.36 24.62 1.19
C ARG A 105 -2.77 25.13 -0.21
N GLY A 106 -4.06 25.07 -0.54
CA GLY A 106 -4.59 25.54 -1.82
C GLY A 106 -4.40 24.60 -3.01
N ALA A 107 -3.80 23.43 -2.80
CA ALA A 107 -3.63 22.38 -3.80
C ALA A 107 -4.50 21.16 -3.46
N VAL A 108 -4.97 20.46 -4.49
CA VAL A 108 -5.63 19.15 -4.32
C VAL A 108 -4.68 18.07 -4.83
N THR A 109 -4.38 17.11 -3.97
CA THR A 109 -3.50 15.99 -4.26
C THR A 109 -4.28 14.69 -4.23
N VAL A 110 -4.11 13.87 -5.26
CA VAL A 110 -4.66 12.51 -5.37
C VAL A 110 -3.52 11.57 -5.79
N VAL A 111 -3.49 10.35 -5.26
CA VAL A 111 -2.61 9.30 -5.78
C VAL A 111 -3.40 8.47 -6.79
N VAL A 112 -2.90 8.41 -8.03
CA VAL A 112 -3.52 7.66 -9.11
C VAL A 112 -2.62 6.53 -9.59
N ARG A 113 -3.23 5.45 -10.06
CA ARG A 113 -2.56 4.34 -10.73
C ARG A 113 -2.66 4.53 -12.23
N VAL A 114 -1.52 4.57 -12.89
CA VAL A 114 -1.35 4.69 -14.33
C VAL A 114 -0.51 3.52 -14.80
N ALA A 115 -1.02 2.70 -15.72
CA ALA A 115 -0.30 1.53 -16.26
C ALA A 115 0.30 0.58 -15.19
N GLY A 116 -0.32 0.48 -14.01
CA GLY A 116 0.15 -0.36 -12.89
C GLY A 116 1.05 0.36 -11.88
N GLU A 117 1.57 1.53 -12.21
CA GLU A 117 2.43 2.36 -11.35
C GLU A 117 1.62 3.44 -10.64
N ARG A 118 2.05 3.87 -9.44
CA ARG A 118 1.35 4.93 -8.70
C ARG A 118 2.06 6.26 -8.87
N PHE A 119 1.33 7.27 -9.28
CA PHE A 119 1.82 8.64 -9.43
C PHE A 119 1.01 9.58 -8.55
N ARG A 120 1.68 10.61 -8.04
CA ARG A 120 1.01 11.73 -7.38
C ARG A 120 0.51 12.71 -8.41
N LEU A 121 -0.78 13.00 -8.40
CA LEU A 121 -1.40 14.05 -9.19
C LEU A 121 -1.71 15.22 -8.25
N THR A 122 -1.10 16.38 -8.52
CA THR A 122 -1.34 17.60 -7.73
C THR A 122 -1.83 18.70 -8.67
N GLN A 123 -3.02 19.25 -8.42
CA GLN A 123 -3.55 20.40 -9.15
C GLN A 123 -3.68 21.63 -8.25
N HIS A 124 -3.46 22.79 -8.86
CA HIS A 124 -3.59 24.10 -8.25
C HIS A 124 -4.65 24.91 -9.02
N GLY A 125 -5.14 26.00 -8.42
CA GLY A 125 -5.99 26.96 -9.12
C GLY A 125 -7.30 26.35 -9.64
N THR A 126 -7.68 26.66 -10.88
CA THR A 126 -8.96 26.29 -11.49
C THR A 126 -9.09 24.78 -11.74
N GLY A 127 -7.99 24.09 -12.04
CA GLY A 127 -7.96 22.63 -12.28
C GLY A 127 -8.26 21.78 -11.04
N ARG A 128 -8.29 22.38 -9.84
CA ARG A 128 -8.57 21.66 -8.59
C ARG A 128 -10.01 21.14 -8.50
N GLY A 129 -10.95 21.81 -9.16
CA GLY A 129 -12.39 21.52 -9.04
C GLY A 129 -12.73 20.09 -9.45
N ALA A 130 -12.13 19.63 -10.56
CA ALA A 130 -12.30 18.28 -11.06
C ALA A 130 -11.79 17.20 -10.09
N LEU A 131 -10.83 17.53 -9.23
CA LEU A 131 -10.25 16.56 -8.30
C LEU A 131 -10.92 16.53 -6.93
N LEU A 132 -11.62 17.60 -6.51
CA LEU A 132 -12.15 17.72 -5.15
C LEU A 132 -13.10 16.58 -4.76
N ALA A 133 -13.85 16.05 -5.74
CA ALA A 133 -14.82 14.98 -5.51
C ALA A 133 -14.25 13.57 -5.77
N VAL A 134 -12.97 13.46 -6.18
CA VAL A 134 -12.37 12.17 -6.53
C VAL A 134 -12.20 11.31 -5.27
N ARG A 135 -12.76 10.09 -5.33
CA ARG A 135 -12.64 9.09 -4.27
C ARG A 135 -11.86 7.89 -4.75
N THR A 136 -11.39 7.10 -3.78
CA THR A 136 -10.65 5.87 -4.04
C THR A 136 -11.46 4.92 -4.92
N GLY A 137 -10.86 4.46 -6.01
CA GLY A 137 -11.45 3.57 -7.00
C GLY A 137 -12.02 4.27 -8.23
N ASP A 138 -12.22 5.59 -8.19
CA ASP A 138 -12.70 6.36 -9.35
C ASP A 138 -11.70 6.34 -10.50
N ARG A 139 -12.19 6.56 -11.72
CA ARG A 139 -11.38 6.56 -12.95
C ARG A 139 -11.31 7.96 -13.52
N LEU A 140 -10.11 8.46 -13.74
CA LEU A 140 -9.86 9.77 -14.34
C LEU A 140 -9.39 9.56 -15.78
N VAL A 141 -10.07 10.19 -16.74
CA VAL A 141 -9.59 10.30 -18.11
C VAL A 141 -8.74 11.56 -18.17
N LEU A 142 -7.45 11.41 -18.43
CA LEU A 142 -6.50 12.51 -18.37
C LEU A 142 -5.39 12.40 -19.39
N ASP A 143 -4.84 13.56 -19.74
CA ASP A 143 -3.54 13.71 -20.38
C ASP A 143 -2.57 14.26 -19.34
N ALA A 144 -1.35 13.72 -19.30
CA ALA A 144 -0.33 14.13 -18.35
C ALA A 144 1.07 13.74 -18.82
N GLU A 145 2.07 14.32 -18.18
CA GLU A 145 3.46 13.91 -18.29
C GLU A 145 3.88 13.17 -17.00
N ARG A 146 4.36 11.93 -17.14
CA ARG A 146 4.91 11.14 -16.04
C ARG A 146 6.34 11.57 -15.77
N ALA A 147 6.56 12.21 -14.62
CA ALA A 147 7.86 12.66 -14.18
C ALA A 147 8.33 11.88 -12.94
N ALA A 148 9.61 11.53 -12.90
CA ALA A 148 10.21 10.92 -11.72
C ALA A 148 10.18 11.91 -10.55
N LEU A 149 9.98 11.39 -9.35
CA LEU A 149 10.09 12.21 -8.15
C LEU A 149 11.57 12.49 -7.86
N ASP A 150 11.87 13.69 -7.38
CA ASP A 150 13.24 14.04 -6.98
C ASP A 150 13.74 13.15 -5.82
N ALA A 151 15.03 12.80 -5.81
CA ALA A 151 15.61 11.80 -4.90
C ALA A 151 15.41 12.17 -3.40
N ARG A 152 15.37 13.47 -3.09
CA ARG A 152 15.07 13.97 -1.74
C ARG A 152 13.61 13.73 -1.33
N ARG A 153 12.66 13.81 -2.27
CA ARG A 153 11.22 13.58 -2.03
C ARG A 153 10.88 12.09 -2.00
N LEU A 154 11.58 11.26 -2.77
CA LEU A 154 11.42 9.79 -2.76
C LEU A 154 11.56 9.21 -1.34
N ARG A 155 12.51 9.71 -0.53
CA ARG A 155 12.75 9.22 0.84
C ARG A 155 11.54 9.38 1.78
N PHE A 156 10.72 10.42 1.59
CA PHE A 156 9.54 10.67 2.42
C PHE A 156 8.30 9.89 1.95
N VAL A 157 8.36 9.31 0.75
CA VAL A 157 7.20 8.70 0.07
C VAL A 157 7.46 7.22 -0.25
N ALA A 158 8.68 6.72 -0.04
CA ALA A 158 9.10 5.35 -0.35
C ALA A 158 8.16 4.30 0.26
N GLY A 159 7.66 4.51 1.48
CA GLY A 159 6.71 3.60 2.14
C GLY A 159 5.31 3.55 1.51
N ARG A 160 4.98 4.47 0.60
CA ARG A 160 3.67 4.54 -0.08
C ARG A 160 3.70 4.03 -1.53
N HIS A 161 4.85 3.53 -1.99
CA HIS A 161 5.08 3.04 -3.36
C HIS A 161 4.58 4.03 -4.42
N ILE A 162 5.01 5.29 -4.33
CA ILE A 162 4.72 6.33 -5.34
C ILE A 162 5.98 6.51 -6.19
N GLN A 163 5.82 6.29 -7.49
CA GLN A 163 6.91 6.15 -8.45
C GLN A 163 7.33 7.51 -9.01
N GLY A 164 6.38 8.45 -9.03
CA GLY A 164 6.62 9.79 -9.56
C GLY A 164 5.46 10.73 -9.31
N GLU A 165 5.43 11.79 -10.08
CA GLU A 165 4.35 12.76 -10.15
C GLU A 165 3.84 12.92 -11.57
N LEU A 166 2.56 13.27 -11.70
CA LEU A 166 1.97 13.67 -12.97
C LEU A 166 2.07 15.20 -13.09
N ARG A 167 2.67 15.66 -14.17
CA ARG A 167 2.81 17.07 -14.55
C ARG A 167 1.94 17.38 -15.76
N ASN A 168 1.73 18.66 -16.05
CA ASN A 168 0.97 19.13 -17.22
C ASN A 168 -0.38 18.42 -17.39
N VAL A 169 -1.08 18.22 -16.27
CA VAL A 169 -2.25 17.36 -16.22
C VAL A 169 -3.49 18.10 -16.73
N THR A 170 -4.18 17.50 -17.69
CA THR A 170 -5.51 17.90 -18.14
C THR A 170 -6.48 16.77 -17.83
N VAL A 171 -7.47 17.03 -16.97
CA VAL A 171 -8.50 16.06 -16.60
C VAL A 171 -9.73 16.30 -17.49
N HIS A 172 -10.07 15.32 -18.32
CA HIS A 172 -11.20 15.39 -19.24
C HIS A 172 -12.49 14.90 -18.60
N ALA A 173 -12.42 13.86 -17.78
CA ALA A 173 -13.57 13.28 -17.10
C ALA A 173 -13.17 12.54 -15.83
N VAL A 174 -14.10 12.50 -14.88
CA VAL A 174 -14.03 11.63 -13.69
C VAL A 174 -15.24 10.70 -13.74
N LEU A 175 -14.97 9.40 -13.77
CA LEU A 175 -15.96 8.35 -13.80
C LEU A 175 -15.94 7.63 -12.44
N PRO A 176 -17.11 7.21 -11.94
CA PRO A 176 -17.19 6.50 -10.67
C PRO A 176 -16.45 5.16 -10.72
N ALA A 177 -16.07 4.66 -9.55
CA ALA A 177 -15.43 3.38 -9.39
C ALA A 177 -16.19 2.22 -10.07
N VAL A 178 -15.46 1.37 -10.80
CA VAL A 178 -16.04 0.20 -11.49
C VAL A 178 -16.52 -0.83 -10.47
N ALA A 179 -15.66 -1.09 -9.48
CA ALA A 179 -15.87 -2.08 -8.45
C ALA A 179 -17.07 -1.72 -7.54
N PRO A 180 -18.03 -2.64 -7.34
CA PRO A 180 -19.23 -2.36 -6.56
C PRO A 180 -18.93 -2.09 -5.08
N TRP A 181 -17.88 -2.70 -4.51
CA TRP A 181 -17.48 -2.45 -3.12
C TRP A 181 -16.91 -1.03 -2.93
N HIS A 182 -16.15 -0.50 -3.89
CA HIS A 182 -15.71 0.90 -3.86
C HIS A 182 -16.91 1.85 -3.90
N ARG A 183 -17.90 1.58 -4.77
CA ARG A 183 -19.14 2.38 -4.82
C ARG A 183 -19.95 2.29 -3.53
N ALA A 184 -20.03 1.12 -2.91
CA ALA A 184 -20.70 0.95 -1.63
C ALA A 184 -19.99 1.74 -0.52
N ALA A 185 -18.66 1.63 -0.43
CA ALA A 185 -17.85 2.36 0.54
C ALA A 185 -17.96 3.88 0.35
N ASN A 186 -17.92 4.35 -0.90
CA ASN A 186 -18.04 5.77 -1.21
C ASN A 186 -19.44 6.31 -0.86
N ARG A 187 -20.50 5.53 -1.08
CA ARG A 187 -21.85 5.90 -0.63
C ARG A 187 -21.98 5.99 0.89
N VAL A 188 -21.34 5.10 1.64
CA VAL A 188 -21.30 5.19 3.11
C VAL A 188 -20.59 6.48 3.54
N HIS A 189 -19.46 6.82 2.92
CA HIS A 189 -18.77 8.09 3.16
C HIS A 189 -19.69 9.28 2.86
N GLU A 190 -20.38 9.28 1.72
CA GLU A 190 -21.31 10.36 1.34
C GLU A 190 -22.49 10.50 2.32
N MET A 191 -23.05 9.38 2.80
CA MET A 191 -24.12 9.39 3.78
C MET A 191 -23.66 9.98 5.11
N ILE A 192 -22.48 9.59 5.59
CA ILE A 192 -21.87 10.13 6.81
C ILE A 192 -21.56 11.62 6.62
N ASP A 193 -20.92 11.99 5.51
CA ASP A 193 -20.64 13.38 5.15
C ASP A 193 -21.92 14.21 5.10
N HIS A 194 -23.01 13.63 4.59
CA HIS A 194 -24.31 14.30 4.54
C HIS A 194 -24.91 14.51 5.93
N GLY A 195 -24.90 13.48 6.79
CA GLY A 195 -25.40 13.57 8.16
C GLY A 195 -24.61 14.53 9.04
N LEU A 196 -23.31 14.71 8.77
CA LEU A 196 -22.44 15.60 9.53
C LEU A 196 -22.48 17.06 9.08
N ARG A 197 -23.21 17.43 8.02
CA ARG A 197 -23.27 18.83 7.53
C ARG A 197 -23.84 19.80 8.54
N THR A 198 -24.70 19.33 9.43
CA THR A 198 -25.36 20.15 10.46
C THR A 198 -24.58 20.17 11.78
N THR A 199 -23.49 19.42 11.87
CA THR A 199 -22.66 19.25 13.08
C THR A 199 -21.52 20.27 13.08
N HIS A 200 -21.09 20.73 14.26
CA HIS A 200 -19.95 21.64 14.38
C HIS A 200 -18.68 20.99 13.78
N PRO A 201 -17.80 21.74 13.07
CA PRO A 201 -16.68 21.16 12.32
C PRO A 201 -15.74 20.25 13.12
N HIS A 202 -15.49 20.57 14.40
CA HIS A 202 -14.67 19.73 15.28
C HIS A 202 -15.33 18.39 15.60
N ASP A 203 -16.63 18.39 15.92
CA ASP A 203 -17.36 17.16 16.24
C ASP A 203 -17.56 16.29 15.00
N ALA A 204 -17.71 16.92 13.83
CA ALA A 204 -17.75 16.22 12.55
C ALA A 204 -16.42 15.52 12.23
N ALA A 205 -15.28 16.14 12.54
CA ALA A 205 -13.96 15.53 12.37
C ALA A 205 -13.77 14.35 13.34
N LEU A 206 -14.17 14.49 14.61
CA LEU A 206 -14.12 13.41 15.60
C LEU A 206 -15.03 12.23 15.20
N ALA A 207 -16.25 12.50 14.75
CA ALA A 207 -17.17 11.48 14.28
C ALA A 207 -16.65 10.73 13.05
N ARG A 208 -16.03 11.44 12.08
CA ARG A 208 -15.35 10.79 10.96
C ARG A 208 -14.18 9.93 11.42
N GLY A 209 -13.34 10.44 12.31
CA GLY A 209 -12.20 9.69 12.85
C GLY A 209 -12.65 8.40 13.54
N LEU A 210 -13.74 8.46 14.31
CA LEU A 210 -14.29 7.30 15.00
C LEU A 210 -14.92 6.27 14.06
N VAL A 211 -15.70 6.72 13.06
CA VAL A 211 -16.49 5.83 12.20
C VAL A 211 -15.67 5.30 11.02
N LEU A 212 -14.82 6.15 10.43
CA LEU A 212 -14.07 5.86 9.21
C LEU A 212 -12.59 5.59 9.45
N GLY A 213 -12.09 5.86 10.67
CA GLY A 213 -10.65 5.79 10.96
C GLY A 213 -9.85 6.89 10.25
N ASP A 214 -10.50 7.96 9.78
CA ASP A 214 -9.85 9.06 9.06
C ASP A 214 -9.25 10.08 10.03
N ASP A 215 -7.92 10.11 10.14
CA ASP A 215 -7.17 11.04 11.00
C ASP A 215 -6.75 12.29 10.22
N SER A 216 -7.68 12.87 9.46
CA SER A 216 -7.43 14.01 8.57
C SER A 216 -7.42 15.38 9.28
N GLY A 217 -7.69 15.39 10.60
CA GLY A 217 -7.88 16.61 11.41
C GLY A 217 -6.68 17.08 12.25
N GLN A 218 -5.52 16.41 12.19
CA GLN A 218 -4.31 16.78 12.94
C GLN A 218 -3.20 17.38 12.05
#